data_AF-A0A963ILZ6-F1
#
_entry.id   AF-A0A963ILZ6-F1
#
_cell.length_a   1.000
_cell.length_b   1.000
_cell.length_c   1.000
_cell.angle_alpha   90.00
_cell.angle_beta   90.00
_cell.angle_gamma   90.00
#
_symmetry.space_group_name_H-M   'P 1'
#
loop_
_entity.id
_entity.type
_entity.pdbx_description
1 polymer ?
#
loop_
_entity_poly.entity_id
_entity_poly.type
_entity_poly.pdbx_seq_one_letter_code
_entity_poly.pdbx_strand_id
1 'polypeptide(L)'
;AARASFAEARKQEAAGKISRLDNLRDDRIYLFSGAYDSIVPHGVMATVFHFYADSDKGAVRQGNIDFSGTFPARHTMVRDGFNKPAGDVVGNCALPPAPPPPAETDAYIDDCEAVARKQETENHCLCPPAPVAGGKAAAACPPPDKLAVCKDLKDVDLAGAILERIYGAQALNQGRVEVQESELRAFDQRQVFGKFSDIPSTALQDASMAREGYVFIPETCRDGRPCRLHVAFHGCRQGGATDHRRGHTGNLFAKFAGYNEWAKANDIIILYPQIQARSLGPINPRGCWDWWGQNYTHAGYHTRDGKQIKAVAQMINILAGGQQLLEVPLE
;
A
#
# COMPACT_ATOMS: atom_id res chain seq x y z
N ALA A 1 -15.58 -11.22 13.09
CA ALA A 1 -14.21 -10.67 13.19
C ALA A 1 -14.20 -9.16 13.42
N ALA A 2 -14.78 -8.33 12.53
CA ALA A 2 -14.74 -6.85 12.64
C ALA A 2 -15.16 -6.31 14.02
N ARG A 3 -16.24 -6.85 14.60
CA ARG A 3 -16.71 -6.48 15.95
C ARG A 3 -15.64 -6.70 17.03
N ALA A 4 -14.91 -7.82 16.98
CA ALA A 4 -13.88 -8.14 17.96
C ALA A 4 -12.66 -7.21 17.80
N SER A 5 -12.21 -6.98 16.56
CA SER A 5 -11.12 -6.04 16.26
C SER A 5 -11.46 -4.61 16.71
N PHE A 6 -12.69 -4.16 16.46
CA PHE A 6 -13.12 -2.82 16.90
C PHE A 6 -13.30 -2.71 18.41
N ALA A 7 -13.70 -3.79 19.10
CA ALA A 7 -13.73 -3.82 20.56
C ALA A 7 -12.32 -3.70 21.17
N GLU A 8 -11.31 -4.34 20.57
CA GLU A 8 -9.91 -4.16 20.95
C GLU A 8 -9.44 -2.72 20.68
N ALA A 9 -9.81 -2.13 19.54
CA ALA A 9 -9.49 -0.73 19.25
C ALA A 9 -10.08 0.23 20.31
N ARG A 10 -11.35 0.06 20.70
CA ARG A 10 -11.98 0.83 21.78
C ARG A 10 -11.25 0.68 23.12
N LYS A 11 -10.81 -0.53 23.45
CA LYS A 11 -10.02 -0.78 24.66
C LYS A 11 -8.69 -0.02 24.62
N GLN A 12 -7.99 -0.01 23.49
CA GLN A 12 -6.72 0.70 23.35
C GLN A 12 -6.90 2.22 23.32
N GLU A 13 -7.99 2.73 22.74
CA GLU A 13 -8.36 4.15 22.80
C GLU A 13 -8.59 4.57 24.27
N ALA A 14 -9.39 3.82 25.02
CA ALA A 14 -9.64 4.08 26.44
C ALA A 14 -8.38 4.03 27.30
N ALA A 15 -7.40 3.21 26.91
CA ALA A 15 -6.08 3.14 27.55
C ALA A 15 -5.10 4.24 27.09
N GLY A 16 -5.51 5.11 26.16
CA GLY A 16 -4.64 6.16 25.59
C GLY A 16 -3.51 5.61 24.72
N LYS A 17 -3.64 4.38 24.20
CA LYS A 17 -2.59 3.68 23.43
C LYS A 17 -2.71 3.89 21.92
N ILE A 18 -3.87 4.30 21.44
CA ILE A 18 -4.10 4.78 20.07
C ILE A 18 -4.76 6.16 20.08
N SER A 19 -4.83 6.83 18.93
CA SER A 19 -5.59 8.07 18.77
C SER A 19 -7.09 7.82 18.89
N ARG A 20 -7.87 8.90 19.04
CA ARG A 20 -9.33 8.81 19.10
C ARG A 20 -9.89 8.15 17.84
N LEU A 21 -10.78 7.17 18.00
CA LEU A 21 -11.46 6.47 16.91
C LEU A 21 -12.39 7.39 16.12
N ASP A 22 -12.88 8.47 16.74
CA ASP A 22 -13.64 9.52 16.06
C ASP A 22 -12.86 10.16 14.90
N ASN A 23 -11.52 10.13 14.93
CA ASN A 23 -10.69 10.67 13.85
C ASN A 23 -10.88 9.91 12.54
N LEU A 24 -11.29 8.63 12.59
CA LEU A 24 -11.53 7.81 11.41
C LEU A 24 -12.67 8.35 10.54
N ARG A 25 -13.64 9.07 11.11
CA ARG A 25 -14.85 9.50 10.38
C ARG A 25 -14.53 10.28 9.11
N ASP A 26 -13.44 11.05 9.16
CA ASP A 26 -13.07 12.02 8.13
C ASP A 26 -11.93 11.51 7.25
N ASP A 27 -11.33 10.37 7.61
CA ASP A 27 -10.26 9.74 6.86
C ASP A 27 -10.77 9.25 5.50
N ARG A 28 -9.88 9.26 4.51
CA ARG A 28 -10.14 8.73 3.17
C ARG A 28 -9.50 7.36 3.04
N ILE A 29 -10.33 6.34 2.87
CA ILE A 29 -9.93 4.94 2.87
C ILE A 29 -10.12 4.35 1.47
N TYR A 30 -9.08 3.68 0.99
CA TYR A 30 -9.11 2.83 -0.20
C TYR A 30 -8.80 1.40 0.21
N LEU A 31 -9.65 0.46 -0.19
CA LEU A 31 -9.43 -0.97 0.01
C LEU A 31 -9.42 -1.68 -1.34
N PHE A 32 -8.54 -2.66 -1.48
CA PHE A 32 -8.41 -3.47 -2.68
C PHE A 32 -8.23 -4.95 -2.31
N SER A 33 -8.87 -5.84 -3.06
CA SER A 33 -8.64 -7.29 -3.00
C SER A 33 -8.83 -7.89 -4.39
N GLY A 34 -7.79 -8.52 -4.93
CA GLY A 34 -7.87 -9.17 -6.24
C GLY A 34 -8.80 -10.39 -6.19
N ALA A 35 -9.72 -10.51 -7.15
CA ALA A 35 -10.76 -11.55 -7.23
C ALA A 35 -10.23 -13.00 -7.11
N TYR A 36 -8.96 -13.22 -7.44
CA TYR A 36 -8.27 -14.52 -7.41
C TYR A 36 -7.16 -14.59 -6.35
N ASP A 37 -7.16 -13.70 -5.36
CA ASP A 37 -6.26 -13.77 -4.21
C ASP A 37 -6.54 -15.03 -3.38
N SER A 38 -5.59 -15.97 -3.42
CA SER A 38 -5.62 -17.22 -2.65
C SER A 38 -4.76 -17.19 -1.39
N ILE A 39 -4.06 -16.09 -1.13
CA ILE A 39 -3.17 -15.93 0.03
C ILE A 39 -3.90 -15.21 1.16
N VAL A 40 -4.56 -14.09 0.84
CA VAL A 40 -5.42 -13.35 1.77
C VAL A 40 -6.86 -13.47 1.28
N PRO A 41 -7.72 -14.26 1.96
CA PRO A 41 -9.09 -14.46 1.53
C PRO A 41 -9.89 -13.16 1.47
N HIS A 42 -10.74 -13.01 0.45
CA HIS A 42 -11.66 -11.88 0.28
C HIS A 42 -12.44 -11.50 1.55
N GLY A 43 -12.89 -12.50 2.32
CA GLY A 43 -13.62 -12.28 3.57
C GLY A 43 -12.84 -11.51 4.64
N VAL A 44 -11.50 -11.53 4.57
CA VAL A 44 -10.63 -10.72 5.44
C VAL A 44 -10.74 -9.25 5.05
N MET A 45 -10.65 -8.91 3.75
CA MET A 45 -10.79 -7.53 3.29
C MET A 45 -12.21 -7.00 3.46
N ALA A 46 -13.23 -7.85 3.28
CA ALA A 46 -14.60 -7.50 3.63
C ALA A 46 -14.75 -7.18 5.14
N THR A 47 -14.04 -7.91 6.00
CA THR A 47 -13.99 -7.62 7.44
C THR A 47 -13.35 -6.26 7.72
N VAL A 48 -12.26 -5.91 7.02
CA VAL A 48 -11.61 -4.60 7.13
C VAL A 48 -12.54 -3.49 6.64
N PHE A 49 -13.27 -3.70 5.54
CA PHE A 49 -14.28 -2.76 5.07
C PHE A 49 -15.32 -2.47 6.15
N HIS A 50 -15.90 -3.51 6.76
CA HIS A 50 -16.88 -3.35 7.85
C HIS A 50 -16.29 -2.70 9.12
N PHE A 51 -15.01 -2.90 9.42
CA PHE A 51 -14.35 -2.21 10.53
C PHE A 51 -14.41 -0.68 10.35
N TYR A 52 -14.16 -0.20 9.13
CA TYR A 52 -14.17 1.23 8.82
C TYR A 52 -15.57 1.78 8.52
N ALA A 53 -16.38 1.06 7.72
CA ALA A 53 -17.63 1.57 7.17
C ALA A 53 -18.82 1.54 8.15
N ASP A 54 -18.89 0.53 9.02
CA ASP A 54 -20.09 0.33 9.83
C ASP A 54 -20.28 1.47 10.84
N SER A 55 -21.53 1.96 10.96
CA SER A 55 -21.89 3.11 11.81
C SER A 55 -21.63 2.90 13.31
N ASP A 56 -21.59 1.65 13.78
CA ASP A 56 -21.26 1.28 15.16
C ASP A 56 -19.75 1.05 15.37
N LYS A 57 -18.92 1.29 14.35
CA LYS A 57 -17.47 1.10 14.34
C LYS A 57 -16.75 2.37 13.89
N GLY A 58 -15.96 2.32 12.81
CA GLY A 58 -15.20 3.48 12.32
C GLY A 58 -16.09 4.59 11.80
N ALA A 59 -17.29 4.27 11.31
CA ALA A 59 -18.26 5.22 10.77
C ALA A 59 -17.64 6.23 9.79
N VAL A 60 -16.70 5.76 8.95
CA VAL A 60 -16.09 6.57 7.89
C VAL A 60 -17.20 7.15 7.02
N ARG A 61 -17.17 8.45 6.77
CA ARG A 61 -18.22 9.14 6.02
C ARG A 61 -18.45 8.46 4.66
N GLN A 62 -19.72 8.36 4.29
CA GLN A 62 -20.08 7.85 2.96
C GLN A 62 -19.41 8.74 1.89
N GLY A 63 -18.79 8.10 0.91
CA GLY A 63 -17.99 8.80 -0.09
C GLY A 63 -16.54 9.03 0.30
N ASN A 64 -16.11 8.72 1.54
CA ASN A 64 -14.70 8.70 1.96
C ASN A 64 -14.11 7.28 2.04
N ILE A 65 -14.91 6.21 1.92
CA ILE A 65 -14.42 4.83 1.79
C ILE A 65 -14.81 4.21 0.44
N ASP A 66 -13.86 3.59 -0.25
CA ASP A 66 -14.07 2.77 -1.45
C ASP A 66 -13.45 1.37 -1.24
N PHE A 67 -14.06 0.36 -1.84
CA PHE A 67 -13.55 -1.01 -1.86
C PHE A 67 -13.67 -1.61 -3.26
N SER A 68 -12.53 -1.98 -3.83
CA SER A 68 -12.41 -2.73 -5.08
C SER A 68 -12.16 -4.19 -4.75
N GLY A 69 -13.09 -5.06 -5.16
CA GLY A 69 -13.07 -6.49 -4.83
C GLY A 69 -13.22 -7.39 -6.04
N THR A 70 -13.42 -6.80 -7.23
CA THR A 70 -13.74 -7.54 -8.45
C THR A 70 -12.64 -7.48 -9.50
N PHE A 71 -11.56 -6.71 -9.27
CA PHE A 71 -10.42 -6.70 -10.17
C PHE A 71 -9.83 -8.11 -10.30
N PRO A 72 -9.67 -8.65 -11.52
CA PRO A 72 -9.22 -10.01 -11.72
C PRO A 72 -7.70 -10.07 -11.57
N ALA A 73 -7.23 -10.20 -10.33
CA ALA A 73 -5.84 -10.38 -9.97
C ALA A 73 -5.69 -11.42 -8.84
N ARG A 74 -4.50 -12.01 -8.76
CA ARG A 74 -4.05 -12.82 -7.61
C ARG A 74 -3.52 -11.91 -6.50
N HIS A 75 -2.88 -12.50 -5.49
CA HIS A 75 -2.17 -11.76 -4.45
C HIS A 75 -0.94 -11.02 -5.02
N THR A 76 -1.10 -9.75 -5.37
CA THR A 76 -0.05 -8.95 -6.02
C THR A 76 -0.35 -7.46 -5.92
N MET A 77 0.68 -6.62 -6.00
CA MET A 77 0.54 -5.20 -6.30
C MET A 77 0.22 -5.05 -7.79
N VAL A 78 -1.02 -4.64 -8.09
CA VAL A 78 -1.49 -4.43 -9.46
C VAL A 78 -0.93 -3.13 -10.03
N ARG A 79 -0.35 -3.21 -11.23
CA ARG A 79 0.12 -2.05 -12.00
C ARG A 79 -0.13 -2.29 -13.50
N ASP A 80 0.02 -1.24 -14.30
CA ASP A 80 0.03 -1.32 -15.76
C ASP A 80 1.46 -1.28 -16.32
N GLY A 81 1.61 -1.16 -17.65
CA GLY A 81 2.93 -1.12 -18.30
C GLY A 81 3.74 0.17 -18.11
N PHE A 82 3.21 1.22 -17.46
CA PHE A 82 3.88 2.52 -17.39
C PHE A 82 5.20 2.45 -16.61
N ASN A 83 6.30 2.97 -17.16
CA ASN A 83 7.64 2.92 -16.55
C ASN A 83 8.07 1.51 -16.08
N LYS A 84 7.55 0.45 -16.73
CA LYS A 84 7.91 -0.94 -16.40
C LYS A 84 9.38 -1.20 -16.73
N PRO A 85 10.17 -1.79 -15.82
CA PRO A 85 11.57 -2.11 -16.10
C PRO A 85 11.68 -3.22 -17.16
N ALA A 86 12.84 -3.29 -17.81
CA ALA A 86 13.17 -4.43 -18.66
C ALA A 86 13.37 -5.71 -17.82
N GLY A 87 13.12 -6.87 -18.43
CA GLY A 87 13.28 -8.18 -17.78
C GLY A 87 12.07 -8.62 -16.93
N ASP A 88 12.27 -9.65 -16.11
CA ASP A 88 11.19 -10.39 -15.42
C ASP A 88 11.01 -9.96 -13.95
N VAL A 89 11.26 -8.69 -13.66
CA VAL A 89 11.13 -8.13 -12.30
C VAL A 89 9.68 -7.88 -11.91
N VAL A 90 8.88 -7.42 -12.88
CA VAL A 90 7.44 -7.26 -12.77
C VAL A 90 6.79 -8.41 -13.53
N GLY A 91 5.91 -9.15 -12.85
CA GLY A 91 5.20 -10.28 -13.44
C GLY A 91 4.10 -9.86 -14.42
N ASN A 92 3.37 -10.85 -14.96
CA ASN A 92 2.37 -10.65 -16.03
C ASN A 92 0.93 -10.96 -15.59
N CYS A 93 0.61 -10.82 -14.28
CA CYS A 93 -0.75 -10.93 -13.75
C CYS A 93 -1.53 -12.18 -14.18
N ALA A 94 -0.84 -13.31 -14.32
CA ALA A 94 -1.47 -14.56 -14.73
C ALA A 94 -2.63 -14.96 -13.80
N LEU A 95 -3.74 -15.36 -14.42
CA LEU A 95 -4.99 -15.75 -13.75
C LEU A 95 -5.21 -17.28 -13.85
N PRO A 96 -5.99 -17.87 -12.91
CA PRO A 96 -6.39 -19.26 -13.01
C PRO A 96 -6.99 -19.61 -14.39
N PRO A 97 -6.69 -20.80 -14.96
CA PRO A 97 -6.02 -21.93 -14.32
C PRO A 97 -4.48 -21.89 -14.36
N ALA A 98 -3.85 -20.79 -14.81
CA ALA A 98 -2.40 -20.69 -14.79
C ALA A 98 -1.89 -20.75 -13.33
N PRO A 99 -0.83 -21.53 -13.05
CA PRO A 99 -0.26 -21.60 -11.70
C PRO A 99 0.38 -20.25 -11.31
N PRO A 100 0.38 -19.89 -10.03
CA PRO A 100 1.11 -18.72 -9.56
C PRO A 100 2.62 -18.93 -9.75
N PRO A 101 3.42 -17.84 -9.88
CA PRO A 101 4.87 -17.95 -9.89
C PRO A 101 5.39 -18.62 -8.60
N PRO A 102 6.55 -19.30 -8.67
CA PRO A 102 7.22 -19.78 -7.47
C PRO A 102 7.47 -18.62 -6.50
N ALA A 103 7.18 -18.84 -5.22
CA ALA A 103 7.17 -17.79 -4.23
C ALA A 103 8.57 -17.21 -3.92
N GLU A 104 9.64 -17.86 -4.38
CA GLU A 104 11.05 -17.43 -4.32
C GLU A 104 11.39 -16.41 -5.42
N THR A 105 10.69 -16.49 -6.55
CA THR A 105 10.89 -15.64 -7.73
C THR A 105 9.76 -14.65 -7.94
N ASP A 106 8.65 -14.79 -7.21
CA ASP A 106 7.56 -13.83 -7.23
C ASP A 106 7.98 -12.54 -6.54
N ALA A 107 7.85 -11.41 -7.25
CA ALA A 107 8.04 -10.07 -6.69
C ALA A 107 6.74 -9.57 -6.03
N TYR A 108 5.61 -10.24 -6.27
CA TYR A 108 4.27 -9.80 -5.89
C TYR A 108 3.95 -8.39 -6.41
N ILE A 109 4.42 -8.12 -7.62
CA ILE A 109 4.14 -6.93 -8.40
C ILE A 109 3.88 -7.42 -9.82
N ASP A 110 2.69 -7.14 -10.35
CA ASP A 110 2.26 -7.66 -11.65
C ASP A 110 1.75 -6.55 -12.55
N ASP A 111 2.22 -6.58 -13.79
CA ASP A 111 1.61 -5.85 -14.90
C ASP A 111 0.32 -6.57 -15.33
N CYS A 112 -0.81 -5.97 -14.97
CA CYS A 112 -2.16 -6.46 -15.24
C CYS A 112 -2.82 -5.74 -16.43
N GLU A 113 -2.09 -4.94 -17.21
CA GLU A 113 -2.71 -4.12 -18.28
C GLU A 113 -3.44 -4.98 -19.32
N ALA A 114 -2.80 -6.05 -19.79
CA ALA A 114 -3.40 -6.96 -20.76
C ALA A 114 -4.65 -7.66 -20.19
N VAL A 115 -4.62 -8.01 -18.90
CA VAL A 115 -5.76 -8.62 -18.19
C VAL A 115 -6.91 -7.63 -18.10
N ALA A 116 -6.63 -6.38 -17.72
CA ALA A 116 -7.65 -5.35 -17.57
C ALA A 116 -8.35 -5.08 -18.91
N ARG A 117 -7.58 -4.83 -19.99
CA ARG A 117 -8.11 -4.57 -21.35
C ARG A 117 -8.96 -5.74 -21.88
N LYS A 118 -8.52 -6.97 -21.64
CA LYS A 118 -9.29 -8.17 -22.02
C LYS A 118 -10.63 -8.18 -21.30
N GLN A 119 -10.64 -7.92 -20.00
CA GLN A 119 -11.84 -7.94 -19.17
C GLN A 119 -12.77 -6.76 -19.47
N GLU A 120 -12.24 -5.60 -19.85
CA GLU A 120 -13.05 -4.48 -20.36
C GLU A 120 -13.82 -4.87 -21.62
N THR A 121 -13.17 -5.61 -22.52
CA THR A 121 -13.79 -6.09 -23.76
C THR A 121 -14.83 -7.17 -23.46
N GLU A 122 -14.49 -8.18 -22.65
CA GLU A 122 -15.39 -9.29 -22.31
C GLU A 122 -16.64 -8.82 -21.55
N ASN A 123 -16.49 -7.84 -20.65
CA ASN A 123 -17.59 -7.31 -19.85
C ASN A 123 -18.28 -6.09 -20.48
N HIS A 124 -17.92 -5.72 -21.72
CA HIS A 124 -18.51 -4.61 -22.45
C HIS A 124 -18.46 -3.28 -21.66
N CYS A 125 -17.30 -2.99 -21.08
CA CYS A 125 -17.09 -1.82 -20.23
C CYS A 125 -16.99 -0.50 -21.00
N LEU A 126 -16.58 -0.56 -22.28
CA LEU A 126 -16.40 0.62 -23.12
C LEU A 126 -17.65 0.87 -23.97
N CYS A 127 -18.19 2.06 -23.85
CA CYS A 127 -19.40 2.43 -24.56
C CYS A 127 -19.09 2.99 -25.93
N PRO A 128 -19.75 2.50 -27.00
CA PRO A 128 -19.62 3.11 -28.30
C PRO A 128 -20.10 4.57 -28.22
N PRO A 129 -19.55 5.46 -29.08
CA PRO A 129 -19.99 6.85 -29.12
C PRO A 129 -21.51 6.91 -29.38
N ALA A 130 -22.16 7.91 -28.76
CA ALA A 130 -23.62 8.07 -28.87
C ALA A 130 -24.04 8.11 -30.35
N PRO A 131 -25.12 7.40 -30.74
CA PRO A 131 -25.58 7.41 -32.12
C PRO A 131 -25.96 8.82 -32.55
N VAL A 132 -25.48 9.23 -33.73
CA VAL A 132 -25.94 10.45 -34.41
C VAL A 132 -27.46 10.29 -34.65
N ALA A 133 -28.21 11.36 -34.35
CA ALA A 133 -29.66 11.35 -34.11
C ALA A 133 -30.47 10.37 -35.00
N GLY A 134 -31.29 9.52 -34.36
CA GLY A 134 -32.24 8.61 -35.03
C GLY A 134 -32.02 7.11 -34.81
N GLY A 135 -30.98 6.70 -34.09
CA GLY A 135 -30.72 5.30 -33.75
C GLY A 135 -31.57 4.77 -32.58
N LYS A 136 -31.89 3.46 -32.59
CA LYS A 136 -32.47 2.75 -31.43
C LYS A 136 -31.65 3.01 -30.17
N ALA A 137 -32.31 3.10 -29.01
CA ALA A 137 -31.64 3.19 -27.71
C ALA A 137 -30.59 2.06 -27.61
N ALA A 138 -29.32 2.44 -27.47
CA ALA A 138 -28.25 1.48 -27.24
C ALA A 138 -28.54 0.72 -25.94
N ALA A 139 -28.19 -0.57 -25.90
CA ALA A 139 -28.19 -1.31 -24.64
C ALA A 139 -27.35 -0.55 -23.60
N ALA A 140 -27.77 -0.56 -22.34
CA ALA A 140 -27.04 0.08 -21.25
C ALA A 140 -25.60 -0.45 -21.22
N CYS A 141 -24.64 0.47 -21.24
CA CYS A 141 -23.23 0.17 -21.23
C CYS A 141 -22.56 0.93 -20.06
N PRO A 142 -21.76 0.24 -19.22
CA PRO A 142 -21.67 -1.22 -19.15
C PRO A 142 -23.02 -1.86 -18.77
N PRO A 143 -23.21 -3.17 -19.03
CA PRO A 143 -24.37 -3.89 -18.53
C PRO A 143 -24.52 -3.72 -17.01
N PRO A 144 -25.74 -3.63 -16.45
CA PRO A 144 -25.94 -3.37 -15.01
C PRO A 144 -25.24 -4.39 -14.09
N ASP A 145 -25.17 -5.66 -14.48
CA ASP A 145 -24.48 -6.72 -13.75
C ASP A 145 -22.95 -6.64 -13.84
N LYS A 146 -22.42 -5.76 -14.70
CA LYS A 146 -20.98 -5.53 -14.95
C LYS A 146 -20.47 -4.20 -14.41
N LEU A 147 -21.32 -3.36 -13.84
CA LEU A 147 -20.93 -2.05 -13.33
C LEU A 147 -19.75 -2.11 -12.34
N ALA A 148 -19.75 -3.08 -11.41
CA ALA A 148 -18.70 -3.21 -10.41
C ALA A 148 -17.34 -3.57 -11.05
N VAL A 149 -17.28 -4.64 -11.86
CA VAL A 149 -16.05 -5.04 -12.54
C VAL A 149 -15.54 -3.94 -13.47
N CYS A 150 -16.41 -3.28 -14.23
CA CYS A 150 -16.00 -2.18 -15.10
C CYS A 150 -15.50 -0.94 -14.35
N LYS A 151 -15.99 -0.70 -13.12
CA LYS A 151 -15.44 0.33 -12.24
C LYS A 151 -14.05 -0.07 -11.76
N ASP A 152 -13.93 -1.27 -11.20
CA ASP A 152 -12.72 -1.76 -10.54
C ASP A 152 -11.56 -1.95 -11.54
N LEU A 153 -11.82 -2.26 -12.81
CA LEU A 153 -10.77 -2.41 -13.85
C LEU A 153 -9.86 -1.17 -14.02
N LYS A 154 -10.31 0.01 -13.59
CA LYS A 154 -9.47 1.23 -13.55
C LYS A 154 -8.32 1.13 -12.55
N ASP A 155 -8.40 0.23 -11.59
CA ASP A 155 -7.36 -0.02 -10.58
C ASP A 155 -6.16 -0.78 -11.14
N VAL A 156 -6.10 -0.97 -12.46
CA VAL A 156 -4.89 -1.43 -13.13
C VAL A 156 -3.69 -0.52 -12.81
N ASP A 157 -3.93 0.76 -12.49
CA ASP A 157 -2.98 1.62 -11.79
C ASP A 157 -3.37 1.75 -10.30
N LEU A 158 -3.09 0.72 -9.51
CA LEU A 158 -3.54 0.65 -8.11
C LEU A 158 -2.91 1.74 -7.24
N ALA A 159 -1.63 2.08 -7.48
CA ALA A 159 -0.98 3.19 -6.77
C ALA A 159 -1.70 4.52 -7.05
N GLY A 160 -2.05 4.78 -8.32
CA GLY A 160 -2.87 5.93 -8.71
C GLY A 160 -4.22 5.95 -8.00
N ALA A 161 -4.98 4.84 -8.03
CA ALA A 161 -6.27 4.73 -7.37
C ALA A 161 -6.21 5.02 -5.85
N ILE A 162 -5.18 4.48 -5.16
CA ILE A 162 -4.92 4.75 -3.75
C ILE A 162 -4.61 6.24 -3.51
N LEU A 163 -3.70 6.81 -4.28
CA LEU A 163 -3.26 8.20 -4.11
C LEU A 163 -4.42 9.17 -4.41
N GLU A 164 -5.17 8.95 -5.49
CA GLU A 164 -6.35 9.77 -5.85
C GLU A 164 -7.41 9.71 -4.77
N ARG A 165 -7.63 8.54 -4.15
CA ARG A 165 -8.54 8.41 -3.02
C ARG A 165 -8.08 9.25 -1.82
N ILE A 166 -6.80 9.13 -1.44
CA ILE A 166 -6.26 9.79 -0.25
C ILE A 166 -6.16 11.30 -0.43
N TYR A 167 -5.62 11.77 -1.56
CA TYR A 167 -5.35 13.19 -1.78
C TYR A 167 -6.49 13.93 -2.50
N GLY A 168 -7.30 13.21 -3.27
CA GLY A 168 -8.34 13.74 -4.14
C GLY A 168 -7.81 14.00 -5.55
N ALA A 169 -8.59 13.63 -6.57
CA ALA A 169 -8.21 13.78 -7.99
C ALA A 169 -7.88 15.25 -8.37
N GLN A 170 -8.52 16.23 -7.75
CA GLN A 170 -8.19 17.65 -7.99
C GLN A 170 -6.79 18.02 -7.49
N ALA A 171 -6.31 17.36 -6.44
CA ALA A 171 -4.98 17.58 -5.88
C ALA A 171 -3.89 16.80 -6.63
N LEU A 172 -4.26 15.74 -7.35
CA LEU A 172 -3.39 14.93 -8.23
C LEU A 172 -3.65 15.25 -9.70
N ASN A 173 -3.60 16.53 -10.04
CA ASN A 173 -3.96 16.99 -11.38
C ASN A 173 -2.83 16.81 -12.41
N GLN A 174 -1.66 16.35 -12.01
CA GLN A 174 -0.58 15.94 -12.92
C GLN A 174 -0.58 14.42 -13.03
N GLY A 175 -0.54 13.92 -14.27
CA GLY A 175 -0.41 12.48 -14.53
C GLY A 175 0.96 11.93 -14.13
N ARG A 176 1.21 10.65 -14.42
CA ARG A 176 2.47 9.97 -14.12
C ARG A 176 3.63 10.51 -14.97
N VAL A 177 4.82 10.60 -14.37
CA VAL A 177 6.08 10.96 -15.04
C VAL A 177 7.10 9.84 -14.82
N GLU A 178 7.92 9.54 -15.82
CA GLU A 178 8.97 8.51 -15.71
C GLU A 178 9.99 8.83 -14.61
N VAL A 179 10.37 7.79 -13.87
CA VAL A 179 11.33 7.84 -12.77
C VAL A 179 12.47 6.89 -13.05
N GLN A 180 13.71 7.39 -12.95
CA GLN A 180 14.89 6.54 -13.03
C GLN A 180 15.12 5.84 -11.70
N GLU A 181 15.54 4.57 -11.72
CA GLU A 181 15.78 3.78 -10.52
C GLU A 181 16.78 4.42 -9.53
N SER A 182 17.73 5.23 -10.05
CA SER A 182 18.73 5.95 -9.25
C SER A 182 18.17 7.16 -8.48
N GLU A 183 16.93 7.59 -8.77
CA GLU A 183 16.28 8.67 -8.04
C GLU A 183 15.79 8.23 -6.65
N LEU A 184 15.61 6.92 -6.44
CA LEU A 184 15.27 6.33 -5.15
C LEU A 184 16.49 6.36 -4.21
N ARG A 185 16.32 6.88 -2.99
CA ARG A 185 17.39 7.02 -2.02
C ARG A 185 17.26 6.00 -0.90
N ALA A 186 18.37 5.35 -0.54
CA ALA A 186 18.44 4.51 0.65
C ALA A 186 18.85 5.32 1.89
N PHE A 187 18.41 4.90 3.08
CA PHE A 187 18.84 5.45 4.36
C PHE A 187 18.98 4.35 5.42
N ASP A 188 19.79 4.60 6.46
CA ASP A 188 20.05 3.64 7.53
C ASP A 188 19.00 3.76 8.64
N GLN A 189 18.08 2.79 8.74
CA GLN A 189 16.99 2.80 9.72
C GLN A 189 17.51 2.72 11.16
N ARG A 190 18.77 2.31 11.41
CA ARG A 190 19.36 2.35 12.77
C ARG A 190 19.50 3.77 13.29
N GLN A 191 19.71 4.75 12.40
CA GLN A 191 19.77 6.16 12.78
C GLN A 191 18.42 6.68 13.31
N VAL A 192 17.32 6.09 12.84
CA VAL A 192 15.96 6.39 13.31
C VAL A 192 15.75 5.81 14.71
N PHE A 193 16.09 4.53 14.91
CA PHE A 193 15.99 3.90 16.23
C PHE A 193 16.88 4.58 17.29
N GLY A 194 18.03 5.12 16.88
CA GLY A 194 18.89 5.94 17.75
C GLY A 194 18.25 7.23 18.26
N LYS A 195 17.04 7.60 17.82
CA LYS A 195 16.29 8.74 18.34
C LYS A 195 15.43 8.41 19.56
N PHE A 196 15.13 7.13 19.80
CA PHE A 196 14.20 6.73 20.87
C PHE A 196 14.60 5.44 21.61
N SER A 197 15.75 4.85 21.34
CA SER A 197 16.25 3.66 22.03
C SER A 197 17.75 3.80 22.33
N ASP A 198 18.17 3.40 23.54
CA ASP A 198 19.58 3.36 23.94
C ASP A 198 20.37 2.16 23.37
N ILE A 199 19.68 1.17 22.78
CA ILE A 199 20.27 -0.02 22.15
C ILE A 199 19.81 -0.20 20.68
N PRO A 200 20.07 0.77 19.78
CA PRO A 200 19.39 0.88 18.49
C PRO A 200 19.52 -0.34 17.59
N SER A 201 20.71 -0.95 17.54
CA SER A 201 20.97 -2.12 16.71
C SER A 201 20.14 -3.33 17.15
N THR A 202 19.94 -3.51 18.46
CA THR A 202 19.15 -4.61 19.03
C THR A 202 17.66 -4.33 18.84
N ALA A 203 17.21 -3.10 19.16
CA ALA A 203 15.80 -2.70 18.99
C ALA A 203 15.33 -2.86 17.54
N LEU A 204 16.15 -2.42 16.57
CA LEU A 204 15.91 -2.62 15.14
C LEU A 204 15.74 -4.10 14.78
N GLN A 205 16.66 -4.95 15.23
CA GLN A 205 16.62 -6.39 14.96
C GLN A 205 15.38 -7.02 15.56
N ASP A 206 15.05 -6.72 16.82
CA ASP A 206 13.87 -7.26 17.51
C ASP A 206 12.56 -6.85 16.84
N ALA A 207 12.53 -5.69 16.16
CA ALA A 207 11.41 -5.26 15.32
C ALA A 207 11.43 -5.86 13.90
N SER A 208 12.44 -6.68 13.57
CA SER A 208 12.91 -7.06 12.22
C SER A 208 12.91 -5.93 11.21
N MET A 209 13.12 -4.70 11.64
CA MET A 209 13.33 -3.62 10.68
C MET A 209 14.65 -3.91 9.95
N ALA A 210 14.64 -3.79 8.62
CA ALA A 210 15.86 -3.93 7.84
C ALA A 210 16.86 -2.82 8.20
N ARG A 211 18.14 -3.01 7.87
CA ARG A 211 19.11 -1.93 8.06
C ARG A 211 18.82 -0.75 7.12
N GLU A 212 18.49 -1.04 5.87
CA GLU A 212 18.23 -0.03 4.84
C GLU A 212 16.73 0.17 4.66
N GLY A 213 16.28 1.42 4.65
CA GLY A 213 14.96 1.86 4.18
C GLY A 213 15.11 2.71 2.92
N TYR A 214 14.01 3.00 2.22
CA TYR A 214 14.04 3.81 1.00
C TYR A 214 13.11 5.03 1.07
N VAL A 215 13.48 6.09 0.36
CA VAL A 215 12.66 7.30 0.23
C VAL A 215 12.80 7.84 -1.20
N PHE A 216 11.68 8.20 -1.80
CA PHE A 216 11.62 8.96 -3.03
C PHE A 216 11.27 10.42 -2.69
N ILE A 217 12.17 11.34 -3.04
CA ILE A 217 12.00 12.79 -2.80
C ILE A 217 12.06 13.48 -4.17
N PRO A 218 10.91 13.97 -4.69
CA PRO A 218 10.87 14.79 -5.90
C PRO A 218 11.87 15.94 -5.83
N GLU A 219 12.45 16.33 -6.96
CA GLU A 219 13.44 17.42 -7.00
C GLU A 219 12.87 18.73 -6.44
N THR A 220 11.62 19.02 -6.78
CA THR A 220 10.85 20.15 -6.26
C THR A 220 10.73 20.15 -4.74
N CYS A 221 10.71 18.99 -4.07
CA CYS A 221 10.61 18.90 -2.61
C CYS A 221 11.95 19.13 -1.89
N ARG A 222 13.05 19.36 -2.62
CA ARG A 222 14.39 19.56 -2.04
C ARG A 222 14.73 21.01 -1.75
N ASP A 223 13.95 21.96 -2.26
CA ASP A 223 14.16 23.40 -2.07
C ASP A 223 13.58 23.94 -0.74
N GLY A 224 12.97 23.07 0.06
CA GLY A 224 12.37 23.42 1.35
C GLY A 224 10.89 23.79 1.29
N ARG A 225 10.23 23.70 0.12
CA ARG A 225 8.78 23.89 0.02
C ARG A 225 8.00 22.81 0.78
N PRO A 226 6.76 23.12 1.23
CA PRO A 226 5.88 22.09 1.77
C PRO A 226 5.52 21.06 0.69
N CYS A 227 5.73 19.78 1.02
CA CYS A 227 5.33 18.64 0.20
C CYS A 227 4.43 17.69 0.99
N ARG A 228 3.67 16.86 0.26
CA ARG A 228 2.88 15.79 0.87
C ARG A 228 3.80 14.61 1.21
N LEU A 229 3.41 13.79 2.17
CA LEU A 229 4.12 12.57 2.53
C LEU A 229 3.17 11.39 2.47
N HIS A 230 3.54 10.36 1.71
CA HIS A 230 2.88 9.07 1.68
C HIS A 230 3.86 8.00 2.20
N VAL A 231 3.38 7.07 3.03
CA VAL A 231 4.17 5.93 3.49
C VAL A 231 3.62 4.68 2.83
N ALA A 232 4.44 4.02 2.00
CA ALA A 232 4.07 2.81 1.28
C ALA A 232 4.74 1.60 1.91
N PHE A 233 3.93 0.70 2.47
CA PHE A 233 4.40 -0.51 3.12
C PHE A 233 4.39 -1.69 2.15
N HIS A 234 5.54 -2.33 1.98
CA HIS A 234 5.66 -3.56 1.21
C HIS A 234 4.98 -4.74 1.93
N GLY A 235 4.65 -5.82 1.19
CA GLY A 235 4.12 -7.06 1.75
C GLY A 235 5.21 -8.01 2.29
N CYS A 236 4.79 -9.17 2.78
CA CYS A 236 5.72 -10.25 3.11
C CYS A 236 6.55 -10.64 1.88
N ARG A 237 7.83 -10.96 2.06
CA ARG A 237 8.81 -11.28 1.00
C ARG A 237 9.12 -10.13 0.02
N GLN A 238 8.60 -8.93 0.28
CA GLN A 238 8.84 -7.73 -0.53
C GLN A 238 9.75 -6.71 0.18
N GLY A 239 10.41 -7.10 1.26
CA GLY A 239 11.18 -6.20 2.13
C GLY A 239 12.63 -6.62 2.34
N GLY A 240 13.49 -5.66 2.64
CA GLY A 240 14.89 -5.91 2.95
C GLY A 240 15.54 -6.80 1.89
N ALA A 241 16.31 -7.81 2.31
CA ALA A 241 17.01 -8.72 1.41
C ALA A 241 16.11 -9.76 0.69
N THR A 242 14.79 -9.79 0.94
CA THR A 242 13.89 -10.76 0.29
C THR A 242 13.46 -10.37 -1.12
N ASP A 243 13.53 -9.08 -1.43
CA ASP A 243 13.05 -8.50 -2.67
C ASP A 243 14.20 -7.94 -3.51
N HIS A 244 15.13 -8.83 -3.88
CA HIS A 244 16.31 -8.51 -4.69
C HIS A 244 16.33 -9.37 -5.96
N ARG A 245 16.75 -8.77 -7.09
CA ARG A 245 16.93 -9.46 -8.37
C ARG A 245 18.28 -9.10 -8.98
N ARG A 246 18.88 -10.06 -9.69
CA ARG A 246 20.13 -9.80 -10.42
C ARG A 246 19.91 -8.66 -11.41
N GLY A 247 20.83 -7.72 -11.46
CA GLY A 247 20.74 -6.54 -12.33
C GLY A 247 19.99 -5.35 -11.71
N HIS A 248 19.34 -5.51 -10.55
CA HIS A 248 18.66 -4.43 -9.85
C HIS A 248 19.25 -4.23 -8.46
N THR A 249 19.57 -2.98 -8.12
CA THR A 249 19.97 -2.58 -6.77
C THR A 249 18.74 -2.19 -5.95
N GLY A 250 18.81 -2.20 -4.63
CA GLY A 250 17.69 -1.77 -3.78
C GLY A 250 16.45 -2.68 -3.84
N ASN A 251 15.30 -2.15 -3.41
CA ASN A 251 14.05 -2.88 -3.23
C ASN A 251 13.10 -2.71 -4.44
N LEU A 252 12.51 -3.80 -4.94
CA LEU A 252 11.68 -3.79 -6.14
C LEU A 252 10.33 -3.13 -5.88
N PHE A 253 9.70 -3.39 -4.74
CA PHE A 253 8.44 -2.73 -4.36
C PHE A 253 8.60 -1.20 -4.32
N ALA A 254 9.64 -0.70 -3.64
CA ALA A 254 9.93 0.73 -3.57
C ALA A 254 10.21 1.37 -4.93
N LYS A 255 10.65 0.59 -5.92
CA LYS A 255 10.92 1.07 -7.29
C LYS A 255 9.70 0.99 -8.20
N PHE A 256 8.98 -0.13 -8.17
CA PHE A 256 8.07 -0.54 -9.24
C PHE A 256 6.62 -0.71 -8.82
N ALA A 257 6.25 -0.44 -7.56
CA ALA A 257 4.85 -0.47 -7.14
C ALA A 257 3.99 0.66 -7.77
N GLY A 258 4.58 1.62 -8.50
CA GLY A 258 3.88 2.66 -9.26
C GLY A 258 3.65 3.99 -8.54
N TYR A 259 4.11 4.10 -7.28
CA TYR A 259 3.91 5.33 -6.50
C TYR A 259 4.85 6.47 -6.94
N ASN A 260 6.09 6.17 -7.34
CA ASN A 260 7.11 7.19 -7.58
C ASN A 260 6.75 8.09 -8.77
N GLU A 261 6.13 7.52 -9.79
CA GLU A 261 5.74 8.18 -11.03
C GLU A 261 4.64 9.23 -10.80
N TRP A 262 3.69 8.91 -9.91
CA TRP A 262 2.70 9.87 -9.41
C TRP A 262 3.34 10.90 -8.49
N ALA A 263 4.23 10.46 -7.62
CA ALA A 263 4.88 11.29 -6.61
C ALA A 263 5.74 12.40 -7.22
N LYS A 264 6.48 12.07 -8.29
CA LYS A 264 7.34 12.99 -9.04
C LYS A 264 6.55 14.14 -9.64
N ALA A 265 5.35 13.86 -10.14
CA ALA A 265 4.50 14.85 -10.78
C ALA A 265 3.67 15.67 -9.78
N ASN A 266 3.45 15.19 -8.56
CA ASN A 266 2.47 15.78 -7.63
C ASN A 266 3.06 16.27 -6.29
N ASP A 267 4.37 16.49 -6.24
CA ASP A 267 5.08 16.99 -5.05
C ASP A 267 4.80 16.14 -3.79
N ILE A 268 4.90 14.82 -3.95
CA ILE A 268 4.70 13.85 -2.88
C ILE A 268 6.02 13.16 -2.57
N ILE A 269 6.43 13.17 -1.31
CA ILE A 269 7.52 12.33 -0.80
C ILE A 269 6.94 10.96 -0.53
N ILE A 270 7.58 9.90 -1.02
CA ILE A 270 7.19 8.52 -0.69
C ILE A 270 8.25 7.90 0.22
N LEU A 271 7.84 7.52 1.42
CA LEU A 271 8.67 6.76 2.36
C LEU A 271 8.34 5.27 2.23
N TYR A 272 9.38 4.45 2.13
CA TYR A 272 9.30 2.99 2.08
C TYR A 272 10.12 2.38 3.23
N PRO A 273 9.54 2.30 4.44
CA PRO A 273 10.15 1.58 5.54
C PRO A 273 10.31 0.10 5.16
N GLN A 274 11.33 -0.57 5.69
CA GLN A 274 11.68 -1.93 5.29
C GLN A 274 11.73 -2.89 6.47
N ILE A 275 11.17 -4.08 6.28
CA ILE A 275 11.30 -5.24 7.17
C ILE A 275 12.23 -6.27 6.54
N GLN A 276 13.04 -6.92 7.36
CA GLN A 276 13.95 -7.99 6.99
C GLN A 276 13.44 -9.34 7.49
N ALA A 277 13.54 -10.38 6.66
CA ALA A 277 13.27 -11.74 7.11
C ALA A 277 14.26 -12.20 8.18
N ARG A 278 13.75 -12.88 9.22
CA ARG A 278 14.54 -13.44 10.32
C ARG A 278 14.16 -14.88 10.60
N SER A 279 15.18 -15.72 10.72
CA SER A 279 15.06 -17.14 11.08
C SER A 279 15.51 -17.45 12.51
N LEU A 280 16.09 -16.47 13.22
CA LEU A 280 16.64 -16.59 14.59
C LEU A 280 16.28 -15.35 15.42
N GLY A 281 16.03 -15.52 16.73
CA GLY A 281 15.36 -14.49 17.54
C GLY A 281 13.93 -14.28 17.02
N PRO A 282 13.16 -13.25 17.46
CA PRO A 282 11.76 -13.10 17.04
C PRO A 282 11.51 -13.50 15.58
N ILE A 283 10.82 -14.64 15.40
CA ILE A 283 10.84 -15.38 14.14
C ILE A 283 9.90 -14.69 13.15
N ASN A 284 10.46 -14.27 12.02
CA ASN A 284 9.71 -13.65 10.92
C ASN A 284 10.33 -14.04 9.58
N PRO A 285 10.20 -15.32 9.17
CA PRO A 285 10.97 -15.89 8.06
C PRO A 285 10.57 -15.31 6.69
N ARG A 286 9.45 -14.61 6.64
CA ARG A 286 8.95 -13.93 5.44
C ARG A 286 9.15 -12.42 5.48
N GLY A 287 9.71 -11.85 6.55
CA GLY A 287 9.93 -10.41 6.65
C GLY A 287 8.63 -9.59 6.56
N CYS A 288 7.57 -10.03 7.23
CA CYS A 288 6.28 -9.34 7.27
C CYS A 288 6.27 -8.21 8.32
N TRP A 289 5.46 -7.18 8.11
CA TRP A 289 5.08 -6.24 9.17
C TRP A 289 4.43 -6.98 10.35
N ASP A 290 4.58 -6.45 11.57
CA ASP A 290 3.99 -7.06 12.75
C ASP A 290 2.48 -6.85 12.79
N TRP A 291 1.72 -7.92 12.56
CA TRP A 291 0.27 -7.94 12.69
C TRP A 291 -0.23 -9.07 13.62
N TRP A 292 0.67 -9.75 14.34
CA TRP A 292 0.31 -10.90 15.20
C TRP A 292 0.92 -10.86 16.61
N GLY A 293 1.96 -10.08 16.87
CA GLY A 293 2.42 -9.64 18.20
C GLY A 293 3.02 -10.69 19.14
N GLN A 294 2.33 -11.80 19.42
CA GLN A 294 2.53 -12.58 20.65
C GLN A 294 3.91 -13.23 20.82
N ASN A 295 4.63 -13.56 19.73
CA ASN A 295 5.98 -14.12 19.77
C ASN A 295 6.96 -13.32 18.90
N TYR A 296 6.59 -12.09 18.53
CA TYR A 296 7.33 -11.28 17.58
C TYR A 296 7.83 -9.98 18.23
N THR A 297 7.02 -8.92 18.30
CA THR A 297 7.46 -7.71 19.02
C THR A 297 6.88 -7.59 20.44
N HIS A 298 5.60 -7.89 20.65
CA HIS A 298 4.84 -8.04 21.93
C HIS A 298 3.33 -7.82 21.70
N ALA A 299 2.49 -7.89 22.74
CA ALA A 299 1.04 -7.70 22.66
C ALA A 299 0.56 -6.28 22.30
N GLY A 300 1.46 -5.28 22.31
CA GLY A 300 1.18 -3.87 22.00
C GLY A 300 1.56 -3.44 20.58
N TYR A 301 1.87 -4.39 19.69
CA TYR A 301 2.35 -4.13 18.32
C TYR A 301 1.45 -3.19 17.51
N HIS A 302 0.13 -3.22 17.73
CA HIS A 302 -0.89 -2.42 17.05
C HIS A 302 -1.15 -1.06 17.70
N THR A 303 -0.29 -0.63 18.63
CA THR A 303 -0.44 0.62 19.39
C THR A 303 0.76 1.55 19.20
N ARG A 304 0.72 2.76 19.78
CA ARG A 304 1.87 3.68 19.78
C ARG A 304 3.12 3.13 20.46
N ASP A 305 2.98 2.06 21.25
CA ASP A 305 4.11 1.39 21.90
C ASP A 305 4.80 0.35 20.98
N GLY A 306 4.18 -0.01 19.85
CA GLY A 306 4.72 -0.98 18.90
C GLY A 306 6.04 -0.51 18.29
N LYS A 307 7.09 -1.34 18.33
CA LYS A 307 8.44 -0.97 17.85
C LYS A 307 8.45 -0.50 16.39
N GLN A 308 7.71 -1.19 15.52
CA GLN A 308 7.58 -0.80 14.10
C GLN A 308 6.78 0.51 13.94
N ILE A 309 5.71 0.70 14.73
CA ILE A 309 4.92 1.94 14.73
C ILE A 309 5.78 3.13 15.17
N LYS A 310 6.56 2.99 16.25
CA LYS A 310 7.52 4.01 16.72
C LYS A 310 8.55 4.37 15.65
N ALA A 311 9.12 3.35 15.00
CA ALA A 311 10.11 3.56 13.95
C ALA A 311 9.54 4.39 12.80
N VAL A 312 8.36 4.05 12.30
CA VAL A 312 7.72 4.76 11.19
C VAL A 312 7.28 6.16 11.62
N ALA A 313 6.68 6.30 12.81
CA ALA A 313 6.31 7.60 13.35
C ALA A 313 7.53 8.54 13.45
N GLN A 314 8.68 8.01 13.88
CA GLN A 314 9.91 8.78 13.93
C GLN A 314 10.47 9.11 12.53
N MET A 315 10.35 8.23 11.54
CA MET A 315 10.68 8.55 10.14
C MET A 315 9.81 9.70 9.61
N ILE A 316 8.51 9.69 9.92
CA ILE A 316 7.58 10.76 9.56
C ILE A 316 8.01 12.09 10.21
N ASN A 317 8.30 12.10 11.52
CA ASN A 317 8.78 13.29 12.21
C ASN A 317 10.07 13.86 11.58
N ILE A 318 11.02 12.99 11.20
CA ILE A 318 12.26 13.40 10.53
C ILE A 318 11.94 14.05 9.18
N LEU A 319 11.08 13.44 8.36
CA LEU A 319 10.69 13.98 7.05
C LEU A 319 9.85 15.25 7.15
N ALA A 320 9.14 15.45 8.25
CA ALA A 320 8.42 16.69 8.57
C ALA A 320 9.34 17.80 9.10
N GLY A 321 10.61 17.82 8.71
CA GLY A 321 11.60 18.82 9.17
C GLY A 321 11.99 18.69 10.64
N GLY A 322 11.84 17.50 11.23
CA GLY A 322 12.11 17.26 12.65
C GLY A 322 11.00 17.71 13.60
N GLN A 323 9.84 18.15 13.07
CA GLN A 323 8.67 18.44 13.89
C GLN A 323 8.16 17.16 14.55
N GLN A 324 7.82 17.24 15.84
CA GLN A 324 7.18 16.14 16.57
C GLN A 324 5.68 16.11 16.25
N LEU A 325 5.33 15.71 15.02
CA LEU A 325 3.94 15.55 14.59
C LEU A 325 3.29 14.32 15.22
N LEU A 326 4.07 13.27 15.42
CA LEU A 326 3.65 12.02 16.03
C LEU A 326 4.41 11.78 17.32
N GLU A 327 3.70 11.37 18.37
CA GLU A 327 4.31 10.99 19.65
C GLU A 327 5.11 9.69 19.46
N VAL A 328 6.37 9.70 19.86
CA VAL A 328 7.25 8.52 19.86
C VAL A 328 7.76 8.31 21.28
N PRO A 329 7.12 7.44 22.08
CA PRO A 329 7.58 7.15 23.43
C PRO A 329 8.98 6.53 23.39
N LEU A 330 9.87 6.96 24.29
CA LEU A 330 11.18 6.33 24.45
C LEU A 330 11.03 4.85 24.84
N GLU A 331 12.01 4.04 24.47
CA GLU A 331 12.16 2.63 24.86
C GLU A 331 13.10 2.47 26.06
#